data_AF-A0A3R7QGX2-F1
#
_entry.id   AF-A0A3R7QGX2-F1
#
_cell.length_a   1.000
_cell.length_b   1.000
_cell.length_c   1.000
_cell.angle_alpha   90.00
_cell.angle_beta   90.00
_cell.angle_gamma   90.00
#
_symmetry.space_group_name_H-M   'P 1'
#
loop_
_entity.id
_entity.type
_entity.pdbx_description
1 polymer ?
#
loop_
_entity_poly.entity_id
_entity_poly.type
_entity_poly.pdbx_seq_one_letter_code
_entity_poly.pdbx_strand_id
1 'polypeptide(L)'
;MSLHQKQLQRKAWINQFHVKPTILDNREKEKALKVIATHGVVQLFGAIEKHKSIISKKMAETKSVIGKETLLENIGKEDFLKVLKRKGKQMEDVYSEDEVKKELKKEPEEVPSKKPRWSVLSENFYKEPTLQGWDQESDEDE
;
A
#
# COMPACT_ATOMS: atom_id res chain seq x y z
N MET A 1 -8.75 -38.21 -20.82
CA MET A 1 -7.56 -37.36 -21.11
C MET A 1 -6.29 -38.18 -21.00
N SER A 2 -5.44 -38.18 -22.02
CA SER A 2 -4.13 -38.85 -21.99
C SER A 2 -3.21 -38.22 -20.94
N LEU A 3 -2.31 -39.00 -20.33
CA LEU A 3 -1.31 -38.53 -19.36
C LEU A 3 -0.51 -37.33 -19.92
N HIS A 4 -0.24 -37.35 -21.22
CA HIS A 4 0.45 -36.28 -21.93
C HIS A 4 -0.33 -34.95 -21.92
N GLN A 5 -1.65 -35.00 -22.14
CA GLN A 5 -2.51 -33.80 -22.08
C GLN A 5 -2.55 -33.22 -20.66
N LYS A 6 -2.62 -34.07 -19.62
CA LYS A 6 -2.57 -33.61 -18.23
C LYS A 6 -1.25 -32.89 -17.90
N GLN A 7 -0.12 -33.39 -18.42
CA GLN A 7 1.18 -32.73 -18.23
C GLN A 7 1.30 -31.39 -18.97
N LEU A 8 0.75 -31.29 -20.18
CA LEU A 8 0.68 -30.04 -20.94
C LEU A 8 -0.17 -28.98 -20.22
N GLN A 9 -1.35 -29.36 -19.74
CA GLN A 9 -2.24 -28.49 -18.96
C GLN A 9 -1.54 -27.98 -17.69
N ARG A 10 -0.86 -28.87 -16.96
CA ARG A 10 -0.10 -28.49 -15.77
C ARG A 10 1.06 -27.53 -16.09
N LYS A 11 1.80 -27.77 -17.17
CA LYS A 11 2.88 -26.87 -17.60
C LYS A 11 2.35 -25.50 -18.05
N ALA A 12 1.24 -25.47 -18.78
CA ALA A 12 0.60 -24.23 -19.21
C ALA A 12 0.12 -23.40 -18.00
N TRP A 13 -0.51 -24.05 -17.01
CA TRP A 13 -0.95 -23.40 -15.78
C TRP A 13 0.22 -22.83 -14.97
N ILE A 14 1.33 -23.57 -14.83
CA ILE A 14 2.53 -23.09 -14.13
C ILE A 14 3.18 -21.92 -14.87
N ASN A 15 3.21 -21.96 -16.20
CA ASN A 15 3.83 -20.91 -17.02
C ASN A 15 2.96 -19.65 -17.15
N GLN A 16 1.67 -19.71 -16.81
CA GLN A 16 0.74 -18.59 -16.98
C GLN A 16 1.13 -17.35 -16.14
N PHE A 17 1.83 -17.54 -15.02
CA PHE A 17 2.26 -16.46 -14.12
C PHE A 17 3.77 -16.35 -13.97
N HIS A 18 4.54 -17.13 -14.73
CA HIS A 18 6.00 -17.07 -14.71
C HIS A 18 6.51 -16.25 -15.89
N VAL A 19 6.96 -15.03 -15.62
CA VAL A 19 7.67 -14.19 -16.57
C VAL A 19 9.11 -14.05 -16.11
N LYS A 20 10.06 -14.49 -16.94
CA LYS A 20 11.48 -14.28 -16.67
C LYS A 20 11.77 -12.79 -16.78
N PRO A 21 12.30 -12.12 -15.74
CA PRO A 21 12.63 -10.71 -15.84
C PRO A 21 13.77 -10.51 -16.86
N THR A 22 13.52 -9.67 -17.86
CA THR A 22 14.51 -9.27 -18.86
C THR A 22 15.15 -7.95 -18.44
N ILE A 23 16.48 -7.86 -18.57
CA ILE A 23 17.28 -6.70 -18.12
C ILE A 23 16.89 -5.42 -18.87
N LEU A 24 16.48 -5.51 -20.14
CA LEU A 24 16.13 -4.36 -20.97
C LEU A 24 14.75 -3.78 -20.60
N ASP A 25 13.72 -4.63 -20.52
CA ASP A 25 12.33 -4.22 -20.32
C ASP A 25 12.04 -3.75 -18.88
N ASN A 26 12.73 -4.35 -17.90
CA ASN A 26 12.51 -4.03 -16.49
C ASN A 26 13.46 -2.94 -15.96
N ARG A 27 14.41 -2.46 -16.78
CA ARG A 27 15.45 -1.51 -16.35
C ARG A 27 14.87 -0.24 -15.73
N GLU A 28 13.86 0.33 -16.37
CA GLU A 28 13.24 1.59 -15.92
C GLU A 28 12.41 1.37 -14.66
N LYS A 29 11.68 0.26 -14.59
CA LYS A 29 10.90 -0.13 -13.40
C LYS A 29 11.81 -0.35 -12.20
N GLU A 30 12.90 -1.09 -12.37
CA GLU A 30 13.88 -1.29 -11.30
C GLU A 30 14.54 0.01 -10.86
N LYS A 31 14.86 0.91 -11.81
CA LYS A 31 15.39 2.23 -11.48
C LYS A 31 14.39 3.04 -10.67
N ALA A 32 13.12 3.06 -11.07
CA ALA A 32 12.07 3.75 -10.34
C ALA A 32 11.89 3.17 -8.92
N LEU A 33 11.89 1.84 -8.78
CA LEU A 33 11.80 1.19 -7.46
C LEU A 33 12.99 1.51 -6.56
N LYS A 34 14.21 1.54 -7.11
CA LYS A 34 15.42 1.98 -6.38
C LYS A 34 15.30 3.43 -5.93
N VAL A 35 14.80 4.30 -6.80
CA VAL A 35 14.57 5.72 -6.47
C VAL A 35 13.53 5.84 -5.35
N ILE A 36 12.40 5.13 -5.41
CA ILE A 36 11.37 5.16 -4.36
C ILE A 36 11.93 4.63 -3.03
N ALA A 37 12.66 3.52 -3.05
CA ALA A 37 13.27 2.94 -1.85
C ALA A 37 14.28 3.91 -1.21
N THR A 38 15.15 4.53 -2.01
CA THR A 38 16.13 5.51 -1.51
C THR A 38 15.47 6.79 -1.02
N HIS A 39 14.42 7.27 -1.70
CA HIS A 39 13.63 8.42 -1.25
C HIS A 39 12.98 8.17 0.12
N GLY A 40 12.38 7.00 0.32
CA GLY A 40 11.79 6.64 1.62
C GLY A 40 12.81 6.63 2.76
N VAL A 41 14.00 6.06 2.50
CA VAL A 41 15.10 6.03 3.48
C VAL A 41 15.61 7.43 3.81
N VAL A 42 15.85 8.27 2.80
CA VAL A 42 16.29 9.66 2.98
C VAL A 42 15.23 10.49 3.70
N GLN A 43 13.94 10.26 3.41
CA GLN A 43 12.84 10.92 4.10
C GLN A 43 12.84 10.59 5.60
N LEU A 44 13.04 9.33 5.95
CA LEU A 44 13.16 8.89 7.35
C LEU A 44 14.35 9.53 8.04
N PHE A 45 15.55 9.47 7.45
CA PHE A 45 16.74 10.08 8.06
C PHE A 45 16.60 11.59 8.26
N GLY A 46 16.07 12.30 7.25
CA GLY A 46 15.83 13.73 7.37
C GLY A 46 14.72 14.07 8.38
N ALA A 47 13.76 13.17 8.65
CA ALA A 47 12.79 13.35 9.71
C ALA A 47 13.40 13.08 11.10
N ILE A 48 14.28 12.08 11.22
CA ILE A 48 15.00 11.75 12.45
C ILE A 48 15.90 12.91 12.85
N GLU A 49 16.64 13.49 11.91
CA GLU A 49 17.53 14.63 12.16
C GLU A 49 16.74 15.85 12.67
N LYS A 50 15.61 16.17 12.04
CA LYS A 50 14.70 17.24 12.52
C LYS A 50 14.15 16.95 13.91
N HIS A 51 13.74 15.71 14.17
CA HIS A 51 13.25 15.30 15.48
C HIS A 51 14.33 15.49 16.57
N LYS A 52 15.56 15.02 16.31
CA LYS A 52 16.71 15.25 17.20
C LYS A 52 16.98 16.72 17.44
N SER A 53 16.93 17.55 16.40
CA SER A 53 17.10 19.01 16.53
C SER A 53 16.02 19.66 17.41
N ILE A 54 14.75 19.26 17.22
CA ILE A 54 13.64 19.75 18.04
C ILE A 54 13.81 19.33 19.51
N ILE A 55 14.20 18.07 19.77
CA ILE A 55 14.49 17.60 21.12
C ILE A 55 15.61 18.42 21.74
N SER A 56 16.72 18.60 21.02
CA SER A 56 17.87 19.38 21.50
C SER A 56 17.48 20.81 21.87
N LYS A 57 16.64 21.47 21.06
CA LYS A 57 16.11 22.81 21.38
C LYS A 57 15.23 22.81 22.63
N LYS A 58 14.26 21.90 22.73
CA LYS A 58 13.40 21.78 23.93
C LYS A 58 14.21 21.47 25.20
N MET A 59 15.28 20.69 25.09
CA MET A 59 16.19 20.37 26.18
C MET A 59 17.04 21.57 26.61
N ALA A 60 17.37 22.48 25.68
CA ALA A 60 18.07 23.72 25.98
C ALA A 60 17.14 24.78 26.60
N GLU A 61 15.89 24.85 26.14
CA GLU A 61 14.86 25.77 26.67
C GLU A 61 14.42 25.39 28.09
N THR A 62 14.35 24.09 28.38
CA THR A 62 13.98 23.58 29.70
C THR A 62 15.13 23.77 30.69
N LYS A 63 14.96 24.64 31.68
CA LYS A 63 16.01 24.90 32.70
C LYS A 63 16.06 23.83 33.81
N SER A 64 14.92 23.18 34.11
CA SER A 64 14.82 22.18 35.18
C SER A 64 15.32 20.80 34.75
N VAL A 65 16.10 20.13 35.60
CA VAL A 65 16.60 18.76 35.36
C VAL A 65 15.44 17.76 35.28
N ILE A 66 14.48 17.86 36.20
CA ILE A 66 13.25 17.02 36.23
C ILE A 66 12.40 17.25 34.98
N GLY A 67 12.35 18.50 34.50
CA GLY A 67 11.65 18.86 33.27
C GLY A 67 12.27 18.23 32.02
N LYS A 68 13.59 18.01 32.01
CA LYS A 68 14.29 17.35 30.88
C LYS A 68 14.03 15.86 30.85
N GLU A 69 14.04 15.20 32.00
CA GLU A 69 13.78 13.77 32.14
C GLU A 69 12.34 13.42 31.71
N THR A 70 11.37 14.16 32.25
CA THR A 70 9.97 14.01 31.85
C THR A 70 9.74 14.32 30.37
N LEU A 71 10.49 15.25 29.77
CA LEU A 71 10.42 15.52 28.34
C LEU A 71 10.91 14.32 27.51
N LEU A 72 12.04 13.72 27.89
CA LEU A 72 12.58 12.53 27.21
C LEU A 72 11.62 11.34 27.28
N GLU A 73 10.92 11.17 28.41
CA GLU A 73 9.92 10.11 28.59
C GLU A 73 8.65 10.36 27.76
N ASN A 74 8.20 11.62 27.67
CA ASN A 74 6.98 11.99 26.96
C ASN A 74 7.17 12.15 25.44
N ILE A 75 8.40 12.39 24.96
CA ILE A 75 8.69 12.43 23.52
C ILE A 75 8.65 11.01 22.96
N GLY A 76 7.45 10.60 22.56
CA GLY A 76 7.17 9.30 22.00
C GLY A 76 7.28 9.24 20.47
N LYS A 77 7.10 8.03 19.95
CA LYS A 77 7.04 7.71 18.50
C LYS A 77 6.05 8.59 17.73
N GLU A 78 5.01 9.08 18.41
CA GLU A 78 3.98 9.96 17.84
C GLU A 78 4.51 11.32 17.40
N ASP A 79 5.47 11.90 18.12
CA ASP A 79 6.02 13.22 17.76
C ASP A 79 6.92 13.12 16.53
N PHE A 80 7.70 12.04 16.42
CA PHE A 80 8.39 11.70 15.19
C PHE A 80 7.42 11.49 14.02
N LEU A 81 6.32 10.75 14.24
CA LEU A 81 5.32 10.49 13.21
C LEU A 81 4.63 11.78 12.74
N LYS A 82 4.38 12.75 13.64
CA LYS A 82 3.86 14.08 13.27
C LYS A 82 4.85 14.83 12.37
N VAL A 83 6.14 14.82 12.68
CA VAL A 83 7.18 15.44 11.83
C VAL A 83 7.28 14.75 10.46
N LEU A 84 7.23 13.42 10.45
CA LEU A 84 7.29 12.62 9.22
C LEU A 84 6.07 12.87 8.31
N LYS A 85 4.86 12.85 8.88
CA LYS A 85 3.60 13.12 8.16
C LYS A 85 3.51 14.54 7.61
N ARG A 86 4.00 15.54 8.35
CA ARG A 86 4.07 16.94 7.87
C ARG A 86 4.98 17.08 6.65
N LYS A 87 6.12 16.38 6.64
CA LYS A 87 7.05 16.36 5.50
C LYS A 87 6.47 15.59 4.31
N GLY A 88 5.69 14.54 4.56
CA GLY A 88 4.96 13.79 3.54
C GLY A 88 3.92 14.63 2.79
N LYS A 89 3.11 15.42 3.50
CA LYS A 89 2.11 16.32 2.89
C LYS A 89 2.71 17.36 1.95
N GLN A 90 3.85 17.96 2.31
CA GLN A 90 4.54 18.90 1.40
C GLN A 90 5.12 18.23 0.16
N MET A 91 5.35 16.92 0.18
CA MET A 91 5.76 16.16 -1.00
C MET A 91 4.55 15.83 -1.88
N GLU A 92 3.40 15.54 -1.28
CA GLU A 92 2.12 15.32 -1.97
C GLU A 92 1.64 16.57 -2.71
N ASP A 93 1.92 17.77 -2.17
CA ASP A 93 1.67 19.05 -2.86
C ASP A 93 2.65 19.33 -4.03
N VAL A 94 3.80 18.65 -4.11
CA VAL A 94 4.74 18.73 -5.26
C VAL A 94 4.39 17.70 -6.33
N TYR A 95 3.69 16.63 -5.96
CA TYR A 95 3.07 15.66 -6.86
C TYR A 95 1.55 15.87 -6.95
N SER A 96 1.08 17.11 -6.77
CA SER A 96 -0.33 17.45 -6.93
C SER A 96 -0.76 17.14 -8.36
N GLU A 97 -1.50 16.04 -8.52
CA GLU A 97 -2.79 15.81 -9.20
C GLU A 97 -3.34 16.82 -10.25
N ASP A 98 -2.58 17.78 -10.75
CA ASP A 98 -3.02 18.83 -11.67
C ASP A 98 -3.01 18.38 -13.14
N GLU A 99 -2.40 17.24 -13.47
CA GLU A 99 -2.46 16.67 -14.83
C GLU A 99 -3.61 15.68 -15.05
N VAL A 100 -4.27 15.18 -14.01
CA VAL A 100 -5.34 14.15 -14.16
C VAL A 100 -6.75 14.72 -14.00
N LYS A 101 -6.92 15.92 -13.43
CA LYS A 101 -8.25 16.50 -13.14
C LYS A 101 -8.81 17.44 -14.21
N LYS A 102 -8.13 17.63 -15.35
CA LYS A 102 -8.58 18.59 -16.39
C LYS A 102 -9.52 18.02 -17.46
N GLU A 103 -9.76 16.71 -17.50
CA GLU A 103 -10.66 16.11 -18.51
C GLU A 103 -12.04 15.65 -18.01
N LEU A 104 -12.33 15.63 -16.71
CA LEU A 104 -13.65 15.24 -16.21
C LEU A 104 -14.36 16.38 -15.48
N LYS A 105 -14.83 17.38 -16.24
CA LYS A 105 -15.88 18.32 -15.81
C LYS A 105 -16.85 18.65 -16.94
N LYS A 106 -17.77 17.70 -17.20
CA LYS A 106 -19.16 17.83 -17.66
C LYS A 106 -19.82 16.51 -17.23
N GLU A 107 -20.95 16.36 -16.55
CA GLU A 107 -22.08 17.15 -16.05
C GLU A 107 -22.64 16.38 -14.82
N PRO A 108 -23.60 16.91 -14.05
CA PRO A 108 -23.94 16.39 -12.73
C PRO A 108 -25.11 15.41 -12.76
N GLU A 109 -24.93 14.14 -12.36
CA GLU A 109 -26.04 13.25 -12.02
C GLU A 109 -25.72 12.32 -10.84
N GLU A 110 -26.57 12.45 -9.83
CA GLU A 110 -27.01 11.52 -8.79
C GLU A 110 -26.01 10.55 -8.14
N VAL A 111 -25.91 10.70 -6.83
CA VAL A 111 -25.15 9.87 -5.89
C VAL A 111 -25.55 8.40 -5.98
N PRO A 112 -24.63 7.45 -6.25
CA PRO A 112 -24.75 6.11 -5.73
C PRO A 112 -23.70 5.92 -4.64
N SER A 113 -24.15 5.42 -3.50
CA SER A 113 -23.36 4.94 -2.37
C SER A 113 -21.97 4.43 -2.77
N LYS A 114 -20.95 4.95 -2.08
CA LYS A 114 -19.52 4.70 -2.28
C LYS A 114 -19.24 3.20 -2.37
N LYS A 115 -19.11 2.66 -3.59
CA LYS A 115 -18.62 1.29 -3.78
C LYS A 115 -17.18 1.22 -3.29
N PRO A 116 -16.83 0.34 -2.33
CA PRO A 116 -15.45 0.22 -1.88
C PRO A 116 -14.56 -0.24 -3.04
N ARG A 117 -13.37 0.35 -3.15
CA ARG A 117 -12.36 0.03 -4.18
C ARG A 117 -11.93 -1.45 -4.18
N TRP A 118 -12.23 -2.16 -3.10
CA TRP A 118 -11.92 -3.57 -2.88
C TRP A 118 -13.21 -4.38 -2.88
N SER A 119 -13.36 -5.28 -3.84
CA SER A 119 -14.56 -6.13 -3.99
C SER A 119 -14.81 -7.04 -2.77
N VAL A 120 -13.77 -7.35 -2.00
CA VAL A 120 -13.81 -8.14 -0.76
C VAL A 120 -14.64 -7.45 0.35
N LEU A 121 -14.72 -6.13 0.34
CA LEU A 121 -15.46 -5.34 1.34
C LEU A 121 -16.87 -4.95 0.86
N SER A 122 -17.27 -5.43 -0.32
CA SER A 122 -18.63 -5.19 -0.81
C SER A 122 -19.62 -6.09 -0.08
N GLU A 123 -20.80 -5.55 0.21
CA GLU A 123 -21.90 -6.26 0.89
C GLU A 123 -22.35 -7.53 0.12
N ASN A 124 -21.95 -7.68 -1.14
CA ASN A 124 -22.22 -8.86 -1.97
C ASN A 124 -21.17 -9.97 -1.86
N PHE A 125 -20.06 -9.78 -1.13
CA PHE A 125 -18.99 -10.77 -1.02
C PHE A 125 -19.36 -11.97 -0.15
N TYR A 126 -20.21 -11.76 0.87
CA TYR A 126 -20.71 -12.78 1.79
C TYR A 126 -22.14 -13.23 1.43
N LYS A 127 -22.45 -13.41 0.14
CA LYS A 127 -23.63 -14.20 -0.21
C LYS A 127 -23.28 -15.65 0.06
N GLU A 128 -23.78 -16.16 1.18
CA GLU A 128 -23.68 -17.55 1.58
C GLU A 128 -23.95 -18.45 0.37
N PRO A 129 -23.11 -19.48 0.12
CA PRO A 129 -23.42 -20.49 -0.88
C PRO A 129 -24.76 -21.11 -0.49
N THR A 130 -25.81 -20.87 -1.28
CA THR A 130 -27.00 -21.71 -1.23
C THR A 130 -26.51 -23.12 -1.53
N LEU A 131 -26.40 -23.94 -0.49
CA LEU A 131 -26.07 -25.36 -0.52
C LEU A 131 -26.98 -26.06 -1.54
N GLN A 132 -26.51 -26.20 -2.77
CA GLN A 132 -27.21 -26.97 -3.79
C GLN A 132 -26.15 -27.71 -4.60
N GLY A 133 -25.98 -29.00 -4.28
CA GLY A 133 -25.18 -29.94 -5.07
C GLY A 133 -23.81 -30.34 -4.52
N TRP A 134 -23.55 -30.22 -3.22
CA TRP A 134 -22.29 -30.72 -2.62
C TRP A 134 -22.39 -32.16 -2.06
N ASP A 135 -23.50 -32.85 -2.29
CA ASP A 135 -23.65 -34.28 -1.97
C ASP A 135 -24.70 -34.91 -2.88
N GLN A 136 -24.40 -35.00 -4.18
CA GLN A 136 -25.24 -35.73 -5.14
C GLN A 136 -24.40 -36.88 -5.67
N GLU A 137 -24.41 -38.01 -4.95
CA GLU A 137 -23.92 -39.30 -5.43
C GLU A 137 -24.75 -39.68 -6.66
N SER A 138 -24.15 -39.54 -7.84
CA SER A 138 -24.64 -40.12 -9.08
C SER A 138 -23.96 -41.46 -9.28
N ASP A 139 -24.50 -42.51 -8.67
CA ASP A 139 -24.28 -43.90 -9.07
C ASP A 139 -25.66 -44.53 -9.33
N GLU A 140 -26.17 -44.25 -10.52
CA GLU A 140 -27.24 -45.01 -11.19
C GLU A 140 -26.53 -45.88 -12.24
N ASP A 141 -26.12 -47.08 -11.84
CA ASP A 141 -25.64 -48.16 -12.71
C ASP A 141 -26.22 -49.50 -12.20
N GLU A 142 -27.49 -49.76 -12.55
CA GLU A 142 -28.07 -51.05 -12.99
C GLU A 142 -29.49 -50.88 -13.56
#